data_AF-A0A5B9MDT6-F1
#
_entry.id   AF-A0A5B9MDT6-F1
#
_cell.length_a   1.000
_cell.length_b   1.000
_cell.length_c   1.000
_cell.angle_alpha   90.00
_cell.angle_beta   90.00
_cell.angle_gamma   90.00
#
_symmetry.space_group_name_H-M   'P 1'
#
loop_
_entity.id
_entity.type
_entity.pdbx_description
1 polymer ?
#
loop_
_entity_poly.entity_id
_entity_poly.type
_entity_poly.pdbx_seq_one_letter_code
_entity_poly.pdbx_strand_id
1 'polypeptide(L)'
;MHGDSWSLDNQWLNEFSDAFDCGTHRLIREISIDAQPDCVVLEGWARNFYAVQLAIHTTQIFSRSRPRFPQITLLLRVDGPMMEFNIAHRGESRKDATVSTPPNACRHELTLAPV
;
A
#
# COMPACT_ATOMS: atom_id res chain seq x y z
N MET A 1 31.68 6.14 -3.43
CA MET A 1 30.43 5.75 -4.13
C MET A 1 29.25 5.62 -3.15
N HIS A 2 29.09 6.54 -2.18
CA HIS A 2 27.98 6.54 -1.20
C HIS A 2 26.88 7.57 -1.53
N GLY A 3 27.10 8.49 -2.48
CA GLY A 3 26.12 9.51 -2.85
C GLY A 3 25.01 9.02 -3.78
N ASP A 4 25.25 7.94 -4.51
CA ASP A 4 24.33 7.46 -5.55
C ASP A 4 23.13 6.70 -4.96
N SER A 5 23.32 5.91 -3.89
CA SER A 5 22.20 5.24 -3.22
C SER A 5 21.30 6.21 -2.46
N TRP A 6 21.87 7.20 -1.77
CA TRP A 6 21.09 8.18 -1.01
C TRP A 6 20.22 9.06 -1.92
N SER A 7 20.74 9.42 -3.09
CA SER A 7 19.96 10.17 -4.09
C SER A 7 18.83 9.33 -4.69
N LEU A 8 19.06 8.03 -4.94
CA LEU A 8 18.02 7.11 -5.40
C LEU A 8 16.92 6.89 -4.36
N ASP A 9 17.27 6.75 -3.08
CA ASP A 9 16.30 6.56 -2.01
C ASP A 9 15.43 7.81 -1.83
N ASN A 10 16.04 8.99 -1.81
CA ASN A 10 15.29 10.25 -1.78
C ASN A 10 14.37 10.44 -2.99
N GLN A 11 14.86 10.12 -4.20
CA GLN A 11 14.04 10.18 -5.39
C GLN A 11 12.83 9.24 -5.27
N TRP A 12 13.06 8.00 -4.83
CA TRP A 12 11.99 7.03 -4.64
C TRP A 12 10.98 7.50 -3.58
N LEU A 13 11.42 8.10 -2.47
CA LEU A 13 10.55 8.62 -1.42
C LEU A 13 9.69 9.78 -1.91
N ASN A 14 10.25 10.68 -2.73
CA ASN A 14 9.50 11.77 -3.35
C ASN A 14 8.42 11.23 -4.29
N GLU A 15 8.79 10.28 -5.16
CA GLU A 15 7.86 9.63 -6.08
C GLU A 15 6.76 8.86 -5.34
N PHE A 16 7.11 8.20 -4.24
CA PHE A 16 6.17 7.52 -3.37
C PHE A 16 5.21 8.50 -2.71
N SER A 17 5.72 9.62 -2.17
CA SER A 17 4.92 10.67 -1.55
C SER A 17 3.90 11.25 -2.53
N ASP A 18 4.34 11.59 -3.74
CA ASP A 18 3.46 12.11 -4.79
C ASP A 18 2.39 11.09 -5.20
N ALA A 19 2.79 9.84 -5.42
CA ALA A 19 1.86 8.76 -5.77
C ALA A 19 0.85 8.49 -4.64
N PHE A 20 1.30 8.55 -3.38
CA PHE A 20 0.47 8.34 -2.21
C PHE A 20 -0.56 9.47 -2.03
N ASP A 21 -0.14 10.73 -2.13
CA ASP A 21 -1.03 11.89 -2.04
C ASP A 21 -2.09 11.85 -3.16
N CYS A 22 -1.65 11.54 -4.39
CA CYS A 22 -2.54 11.40 -5.54
C CYS A 22 -3.50 10.22 -5.37
N GLY A 23 -3.02 9.02 -5.02
CA GLY A 23 -3.84 7.81 -4.93
C GLY A 23 -4.79 7.80 -3.72
N THR A 24 -4.50 8.57 -2.68
CA THR A 24 -5.40 8.77 -1.53
C THR A 24 -6.32 9.97 -1.68
N HIS A 25 -6.26 10.70 -2.80
CA HIS A 25 -7.02 11.92 -3.06
C HIS A 25 -6.87 12.96 -1.93
N ARG A 26 -5.69 13.03 -1.31
CA ARG A 26 -5.41 13.92 -0.15
C ARG A 26 -6.31 13.68 1.07
N LEU A 27 -6.87 12.48 1.20
CA LEU A 27 -7.72 12.11 2.34
C LEU A 27 -6.90 11.71 3.59
N ILE A 28 -5.58 11.56 3.43
CA ILE A 28 -4.61 11.39 4.52
C ILE A 28 -3.92 12.74 4.74
N ARG A 29 -3.96 13.24 5.98
CA ARG A 29 -3.33 14.51 6.39
C ARG A 29 -2.10 14.26 7.23
N GLU A 30 -1.29 15.31 7.42
CA GLU A 30 -0.12 15.28 8.29
C GLU A 30 0.81 14.11 7.98
N ILE A 31 1.04 13.89 6.67
CA ILE A 31 1.85 12.78 6.18
C ILE A 31 3.30 13.02 6.58
N SER A 32 3.90 12.04 7.25
CA SER A 32 5.32 11.95 7.51
C SER A 32 5.85 10.65 6.91
N ILE A 33 7.00 10.69 6.26
CA ILE A 33 7.63 9.52 5.65
C ILE A 33 9.06 9.45 6.17
N ASP A 34 9.38 8.35 6.81
CA ASP A 34 10.72 8.04 7.31
C ASP A 34 11.25 6.78 6.67
N ALA A 35 12.51 6.82 6.23
CA ALA A 35 13.17 5.70 5.59
C ALA A 35 14.20 5.09 6.53
N GLN A 36 14.00 3.81 6.82
CA GLN A 36 14.91 2.97 7.56
C GLN A 36 15.63 2.01 6.60
N PRO A 37 16.72 1.34 7.01
CA PRO A 37 17.51 0.50 6.12
C PRO A 37 16.71 -0.56 5.35
N ASP A 38 15.68 -1.14 5.97
CA ASP A 38 14.87 -2.21 5.41
C ASP A 38 13.38 -1.89 5.35
N CYS A 39 12.95 -0.68 5.72
CA CYS A 39 11.54 -0.33 5.64
C CYS A 39 11.31 1.17 5.47
N VAL A 40 10.14 1.52 4.93
CA VAL A 40 9.63 2.89 4.96
C VAL A 40 8.44 2.94 5.90
N VAL A 41 8.45 3.90 6.80
CA VAL A 41 7.34 4.16 7.72
C VAL A 41 6.63 5.41 7.24
N LEU A 42 5.34 5.28 6.89
CA LEU A 42 4.47 6.39 6.58
C LEU A 42 3.49 6.58 7.72
N GLU A 43 3.51 7.73 8.37
CA GLU A 43 2.52 8.14 9.36
C GLU A 43 1.54 9.15 8.75
N GLY A 44 0.26 9.09 9.13
CA GLY A 44 -0.72 10.10 8.72
C GLY A 44 -2.08 9.95 9.37
N TRP A 45 -2.94 10.95 9.17
CA TRP A 45 -4.29 10.99 9.71
C TRP A 45 -5.31 10.78 8.61
N ALA A 46 -5.99 9.64 8.65
CA ALA A 46 -7.01 9.30 7.69
C ALA A 46 -8.37 9.88 8.11
N ARG A 47 -9.06 10.52 7.17
CA ARG A 47 -10.39 11.09 7.44
C ARG A 47 -11.45 10.03 7.79
N ASN A 48 -11.29 8.81 7.27
CA ASN A 48 -12.20 7.69 7.47
C ASN A 48 -11.51 6.38 7.01
N PHE A 49 -12.19 5.25 7.24
CA PHE A 49 -11.71 3.93 6.81
C PHE A 49 -11.55 3.78 5.29
N TYR A 50 -12.32 4.51 4.49
CA TYR A 50 -12.16 4.49 3.04
C TYR A 50 -10.80 5.08 2.62
N ALA A 51 -10.35 6.15 3.28
CA ALA A 51 -9.02 6.71 3.05
C ALA A 51 -7.91 5.72 3.42
N VAL A 52 -8.09 4.91 4.48
CA VAL A 52 -7.17 3.82 4.83
C VAL A 52 -7.10 2.76 3.73
N GLN A 53 -8.24 2.35 3.18
CA GLN A 53 -8.27 1.39 2.07
C GLN A 53 -7.53 1.92 0.83
N LEU A 54 -7.73 3.19 0.49
CA LEU A 54 -6.98 3.84 -0.59
C LEU A 54 -5.48 3.90 -0.31
N ALA A 55 -5.09 4.20 0.93
CA ALA A 55 -3.68 4.23 1.33
C ALA A 55 -3.02 2.86 1.14
N ILE A 56 -3.66 1.79 1.64
CA ILE A 56 -3.15 0.41 1.47
C ILE A 56 -3.04 0.06 -0.01
N HIS A 57 -4.10 0.31 -0.79
CA HIS A 57 -4.15 -0.03 -2.20
C HIS A 57 -3.10 0.73 -3.03
N THR A 58 -2.95 2.04 -2.78
CA THR A 58 -1.97 2.89 -3.45
C THR A 58 -0.55 2.42 -3.15
N THR A 59 -0.25 2.13 -1.89
CA THR A 59 1.06 1.60 -1.48
C THR A 59 1.36 0.25 -2.13
N GLN A 60 0.37 -0.64 -2.23
CA GLN A 60 0.52 -1.92 -2.93
C GLN A 60 0.80 -1.74 -4.43
N ILE A 61 0.08 -0.84 -5.11
CA ILE A 61 0.29 -0.56 -6.54
C ILE A 61 1.69 0.02 -6.77
N PHE A 62 2.03 1.07 -6.03
CA PHE A 62 3.31 1.76 -6.21
C PHE A 62 4.47 0.78 -6.06
N SER A 63 4.46 -0.02 -5.01
CA SER A 63 5.56 -0.91 -4.68
C SER A 63 5.67 -2.13 -5.59
N ARG A 64 4.58 -2.53 -6.26
CA ARG A 64 4.64 -3.51 -7.36
C ARG A 64 5.36 -2.94 -8.58
N SER A 65 5.15 -1.65 -8.87
CA SER A 65 5.76 -0.99 -10.02
C SER A 65 7.21 -0.53 -9.78
N ARG A 66 7.55 -0.21 -8.52
CA ARG A 66 8.85 0.34 -8.12
C ARG A 66 9.35 -0.31 -6.82
N PRO A 67 9.75 -1.59 -6.86
CA PRO A 67 10.27 -2.26 -5.68
C PRO A 67 11.63 -1.65 -5.27
N ARG A 68 11.71 -1.09 -4.07
CA ARG A 68 12.95 -0.55 -3.50
C ARG A 68 13.17 -1.03 -2.07
N PHE A 69 12.17 -0.82 -1.22
CA PHE A 69 12.16 -1.31 0.15
C PHE A 69 11.43 -2.66 0.22
N PRO A 70 11.86 -3.61 1.06
CA PRO A 70 11.19 -4.89 1.21
C PRO A 70 9.88 -4.77 2.00
N GLN A 71 9.69 -3.68 2.74
CA GLN A 71 8.48 -3.43 3.51
C GLN A 71 8.14 -1.94 3.57
N ILE A 72 6.84 -1.63 3.56
CA ILE A 72 6.30 -0.32 3.93
C ILE A 72 5.32 -0.52 5.08
N THR A 73 5.49 0.25 6.15
CA THR A 73 4.60 0.27 7.31
C THR A 73 3.76 1.56 7.26
N LEU A 74 2.43 1.42 7.26
CA LEU A 74 1.50 2.54 7.34
C LEU A 74 0.98 2.66 8.78
N LEU A 75 1.24 3.80 9.41
CA LEU A 75 0.74 4.19 10.72
C LEU A 75 -0.35 5.24 10.54
N LEU A 76 -1.62 4.79 10.49
CA LEU A 76 -2.75 5.65 10.16
C LEU A 76 -3.67 5.85 11.35
N ARG A 77 -3.92 7.10 11.73
CA ARG A 77 -4.95 7.43 12.73
C ARG A 77 -6.31 7.56 12.06
N VAL A 78 -7.32 6.89 12.61
CA VAL A 78 -8.73 7.01 12.18
C VAL A 78 -9.57 7.25 13.43
N ASP A 79 -10.22 8.41 13.53
CA ASP A 79 -11.08 8.76 14.68
C ASP A 79 -10.43 8.59 16.07
N GLY A 80 -9.10 8.73 16.16
CA GLY A 80 -8.34 8.62 17.42
C GLY A 80 -7.30 7.50 17.44
N PRO A 81 -7.69 6.21 17.39
CA PRO A 81 -6.75 5.10 17.46
C PRO A 81 -5.79 5.08 16.27
N MET A 82 -4.54 4.72 16.56
CA MET A 82 -3.52 4.42 15.56
C MET A 82 -3.70 2.99 15.05
N MET A 83 -3.70 2.82 13.73
CA MET A 83 -3.75 1.54 13.06
C MET A 83 -2.44 1.32 12.31
N GLU A 84 -1.83 0.15 12.50
CA GLU A 84 -0.60 -0.24 11.83
C GLU A 84 -0.90 -1.26 10.72
N PHE A 85 -0.38 -1.01 9.53
CA PHE A 85 -0.46 -1.90 8.39
C PHE A 85 0.92 -2.16 7.81
N ASN A 86 1.34 -3.42 7.81
CA ASN A 86 2.62 -3.84 7.24
C ASN A 86 2.40 -4.41 5.84
N ILE A 87 2.93 -3.71 4.83
CA ILE A 87 2.85 -4.10 3.43
C ILE A 87 4.22 -4.61 3.00
N ALA A 88 4.36 -5.94 3.02
CA ALA A 88 5.58 -6.59 2.56
C ALA A 88 5.62 -6.66 1.03
N HIS A 89 6.76 -6.29 0.46
CA HIS A 89 7.04 -6.41 -0.96
C HIS A 89 7.85 -7.67 -1.18
N ARG A 90 7.26 -8.63 -1.88
CA ARG A 90 7.92 -9.88 -2.24
C ARG A 90 9.00 -9.56 -3.28
N GLY A 91 10.20 -9.21 -2.84
CA GLY A 91 11.39 -9.50 -3.63
C GLY A 91 11.37 -11.00 -3.90
N GLU A 92 11.55 -11.43 -5.15
CA GLU A 92 11.33 -12.80 -5.64
C GLU A 92 11.70 -13.90 -4.63
N SER A 93 10.77 -14.25 -3.75
CA SER A 93 10.88 -15.41 -2.89
C SER A 93 10.32 -16.56 -3.70
N ARG A 94 11.24 -17.28 -4.34
CA ARG A 94 11.24 -18.72 -4.61
C ARG A 94 9.85 -19.37 -4.66
N LYS A 95 9.51 -19.90 -5.84
CA LYS A 95 8.45 -20.90 -6.08
C LYS A 95 8.26 -21.78 -4.83
N ASP A 96 7.08 -21.65 -4.21
CA ASP A 96 6.37 -22.68 -3.44
C ASP A 96 5.28 -21.99 -2.62
N ALA A 97 4.13 -21.80 -3.27
CA ALA A 97 2.87 -21.65 -2.57
C ALA A 97 1.80 -22.19 -3.52
N THR A 98 1.70 -23.52 -3.58
CA THR A 98 0.50 -24.20 -4.05
C THR A 98 -0.63 -23.83 -3.10
N VAL A 99 -1.33 -22.74 -3.39
CA VAL A 99 -2.62 -22.45 -2.79
C VAL A 99 -3.68 -22.96 -3.75
N SER A 100 -4.08 -24.21 -3.55
CA SER A 100 -5.32 -24.74 -4.11
C SER A 100 -6.47 -23.89 -3.57
N THR A 101 -7.03 -23.03 -4.41
CA THR A 101 -8.33 -22.42 -4.13
C THR A 101 -9.39 -23.34 -4.73
N PRO A 102 -10.34 -23.88 -3.94
CA PRO A 102 -11.48 -24.59 -4.52
C PRO A 102 -12.34 -23.61 -5.35
N PRO A 103 -12.95 -24.04 -6.47
CA PRO A 103 -13.77 -23.18 -7.29
C PRO A 103 -15.11 -22.97 -6.60
N ASN A 104 -15.23 -21.90 -5.82
CA ASN A 104 -16.51 -21.53 -5.24
C ASN A 104 -17.29 -20.71 -6.28
N ALA A 105 -18.29 -21.35 -6.85
CA ALA A 105 -19.17 -20.82 -7.87
C ALA A 105 -20.04 -19.69 -7.31
N CYS A 106 -19.77 -18.44 -7.70
CA CYS A 106 -20.78 -17.39 -7.67
C CYS A 106 -21.58 -17.43 -8.98
N ARG A 107 -22.59 -18.31 -9.05
CA ARG A 107 -23.67 -18.20 -10.04
C ARG A 107 -24.52 -16.99 -9.68
N HIS A 108 -24.38 -15.90 -10.42
CA HIS A 108 -25.44 -14.90 -10.53
C HIS A 108 -26.44 -15.38 -11.57
N GLU A 109 -27.55 -15.97 -11.13
CA GLU A 109 -28.73 -16.15 -11.98
C GLU A 109 -29.62 -14.91 -11.81
N LEU A 110 -29.52 -14.00 -12.78
CA LEU A 110 -30.54 -12.99 -13.05
C LEU A 110 -31.42 -13.52 -14.17
N THR A 111 -32.61 -14.01 -13.85
CA THR A 111 -33.66 -14.25 -14.85
C THR A 111 -34.97 -13.62 -14.37
N LEU A 112 -35.42 -12.66 -15.17
CA LEU A 112 -36.64 -11.86 -15.02
C LEU A 112 -37.90 -12.73 -15.11
N ALA A 113 -38.87 -12.49 -14.22
CA ALA A 113 -40.23 -12.99 -14.39
C ALA A 113 -41.07 -11.98 -15.20
N PRO A 114 -41.79 -12.41 -16.26
CA PRO A 114 -42.94 -11.68 -16.77
C PRO A 114 -44.25 -12.20 -16.18
N VAL A 115 -45.15 -11.24 -15.94
CA VAL A 115 -46.55 -11.36 -15.49
C VAL A 115 -47.41 -12.07 -16.53
#